data_AF-W6A7E0-F1
#
_entry.id   AF-W6A7E0-F1
#
_cell.length_a   1.000
_cell.length_b   1.000
_cell.length_c   1.000
_cell.angle_alpha   90.00
_cell.angle_beta   90.00
_cell.angle_gamma   90.00
#
_symmetry.space_group_name_H-M   'P 1'
#
loop_
_entity.id
_entity.type
_entity.pdbx_description
1 polymer ?
#
loop_
_entity_poly.entity_id
_entity_poly.type
_entity_poly.pdbx_seq_one_letter_code
_entity_poly.pdbx_strand_id
1 'polypeptide(L)'
;MNKIKSNSNFAKLHSQYLQQQESLKDDKLALTNVKAEFENNVIKLNDSNDFYTFKEINHARKIKVKNIKSQIKASKDIEQKYLLSNQIFNLNDQAINFTNKIIFNSYILFFISIYFWFIKKGNKKYLNFVNYKYNRKLNKQILFTSTMAGEKFVQKFFNKLWQGTFLFVMAIIIIFPFYWMLITSLRGSDEFDPMNPMSFFPKTWSFEAYRKLFEYINDDSSKFKITLIRFFINSIIISLITTILQLTVSVIAGFGLANWKTKPQGIILIIMLSTVMIPGEALLIGQYIFMVQLGWKNTILALVVPFISNVFTIYLMSSAFSQVGGSVKHAAKVDGLSTWKYFWKVALPSIKSTIVTSFVISLISSWNAVLWPTMVLSNGSDWVTLPMLLWDLMKASGGEPGTILEDFARDPQNLKMAGAILSILPMLIMFLFCNKLIIRGISRDKGDKG
;
A
#
# COMPACT_ATOMS: atom_id res chain seq x y z
N MET A 1 -42.28 57.99 -23.18
CA MET A 1 -42.36 57.06 -24.33
C MET A 1 -41.73 55.67 -24.12
N ASN A 2 -40.93 55.41 -23.07
CA ASN A 2 -40.26 54.12 -22.86
C ASN A 2 -40.99 53.09 -21.97
N LYS A 3 -42.19 53.40 -21.46
CA LYS A 3 -42.99 52.44 -20.65
C LYS A 3 -44.05 51.66 -21.43
N ILE A 4 -44.31 52.00 -22.69
CA ILE A 4 -45.27 51.26 -23.53
C ILE A 4 -44.57 50.14 -24.32
N LYS A 5 -43.26 50.25 -24.59
CA LYS A 5 -42.46 49.21 -25.29
C LYS A 5 -42.07 48.02 -24.40
N SER A 6 -42.09 48.12 -23.06
CA SER A 6 -41.77 46.98 -22.19
C SER A 6 -42.97 46.04 -22.00
N ASN A 7 -44.19 46.58 -21.95
CA ASN A 7 -45.40 45.75 -21.84
C ASN A 7 -45.72 44.99 -23.14
N SER A 8 -45.38 45.54 -24.32
CA SER A 8 -45.54 44.82 -25.58
C SER A 8 -44.58 43.63 -25.69
N ASN A 9 -43.34 43.75 -25.17
CA ASN A 9 -42.38 42.66 -25.15
C ASN A 9 -42.72 41.59 -24.12
N PHE A 10 -43.26 41.96 -22.95
CA PHE A 10 -43.69 41.00 -21.93
C PHE A 10 -44.94 40.23 -22.38
N ALA A 11 -45.91 40.91 -23.02
CA ALA A 11 -47.06 40.26 -23.63
C ALA A 11 -46.65 39.33 -24.79
N LYS A 12 -45.64 39.70 -25.60
CA LYS A 12 -45.08 38.84 -26.66
C LYS A 12 -44.31 37.63 -26.10
N LEU A 13 -43.54 37.81 -25.04
CA LEU A 13 -42.82 36.72 -24.37
C LEU A 13 -43.78 35.80 -23.61
N HIS A 14 -44.86 36.33 -23.03
CA HIS A 14 -45.88 35.54 -22.37
C HIS A 14 -46.77 34.81 -23.38
N SER A 15 -47.12 35.43 -24.52
CA SER A 15 -47.80 34.75 -25.62
C SER A 15 -46.92 33.70 -26.29
N GLN A 16 -45.61 33.95 -26.44
CA GLN A 16 -44.65 32.96 -26.90
C GLN A 16 -44.47 31.83 -25.90
N TYR A 17 -44.47 32.11 -24.59
CA TYR A 17 -44.41 31.09 -23.54
C TYR A 17 -45.69 30.27 -23.45
N LEU A 18 -46.86 30.90 -23.64
CA LEU A 18 -48.15 30.21 -23.71
C LEU A 18 -48.30 29.40 -25.00
N GLN A 19 -47.86 29.92 -26.16
CA GLN A 19 -47.75 29.13 -27.40
C GLN A 19 -46.74 27.99 -27.28
N GLN A 20 -45.66 28.18 -26.53
CA GLN A 20 -44.66 27.14 -26.25
C GLN A 20 -45.17 26.14 -25.20
N GLN A 21 -46.07 26.55 -24.29
CA GLN A 21 -46.76 25.65 -23.36
C GLN A 21 -47.94 24.91 -24.00
N GLU A 22 -48.65 25.52 -24.95
CA GLU A 22 -49.63 24.85 -25.82
C GLU A 22 -48.92 23.90 -26.77
N SER A 23 -47.80 24.29 -27.40
CA SER A 23 -46.98 23.36 -28.19
C SER A 23 -46.35 22.27 -27.33
N LEU A 24 -46.00 22.52 -26.07
CA LEU A 24 -45.54 21.50 -25.12
C LEU A 24 -46.70 20.64 -24.57
N LYS A 25 -47.94 21.13 -24.60
CA LYS A 25 -49.15 20.36 -24.25
C LYS A 25 -49.59 19.51 -25.43
N ASP A 26 -49.52 20.01 -26.65
CA ASP A 26 -49.74 19.27 -27.89
C ASP A 26 -48.58 18.31 -28.18
N ASP A 27 -47.34 18.66 -27.87
CA ASP A 27 -46.20 17.75 -27.89
C ASP A 27 -46.27 16.77 -26.71
N LYS A 28 -46.83 17.13 -25.56
CA LYS A 28 -47.15 16.15 -24.50
C LYS A 28 -48.32 15.27 -24.88
N LEU A 29 -49.35 15.77 -25.58
CA LEU A 29 -50.50 14.99 -26.04
C LEU A 29 -50.08 14.10 -27.22
N ALA A 30 -49.20 14.58 -28.08
CA ALA A 30 -48.54 13.82 -29.14
C ALA A 30 -47.47 12.89 -28.58
N LEU A 31 -46.75 13.23 -27.51
CA LEU A 31 -45.89 12.29 -26.78
C LEU A 31 -46.69 11.33 -25.92
N THR A 32 -47.94 11.63 -25.53
CA THR A 32 -48.83 10.71 -24.79
C THR A 32 -49.60 9.83 -25.76
N ASN A 33 -49.92 10.33 -26.96
CA ASN A 33 -50.48 9.54 -28.07
C ASN A 33 -49.39 8.72 -28.74
N VAL A 34 -48.16 9.24 -28.90
CA VAL A 34 -46.99 8.46 -29.31
C VAL A 34 -46.56 7.56 -28.17
N LYS A 35 -46.64 7.92 -26.89
CA LYS A 35 -46.37 6.98 -25.79
C LYS A 35 -47.48 5.94 -25.66
N ALA A 36 -48.74 6.23 -25.98
CA ALA A 36 -49.83 5.28 -26.05
C ALA A 36 -49.75 4.40 -27.32
N GLU A 37 -49.29 4.94 -28.45
CA GLU A 37 -49.05 4.23 -29.71
C GLU A 37 -47.73 3.43 -29.66
N PHE A 38 -46.77 3.86 -28.83
CA PHE A 38 -45.51 3.18 -28.53
C PHE A 38 -45.66 2.20 -27.36
N GLU A 39 -46.56 2.42 -26.40
CA GLU A 39 -47.01 1.43 -25.41
C GLU A 39 -47.87 0.36 -26.10
N ASN A 40 -48.74 0.72 -27.04
CA ASN A 40 -49.50 -0.21 -27.88
C ASN A 40 -48.62 -0.99 -28.87
N ASN A 41 -47.52 -0.41 -29.39
CA ASN A 41 -46.57 -1.13 -30.25
C ASN A 41 -45.43 -1.82 -29.49
N VAL A 42 -45.34 -1.63 -28.17
CA VAL A 42 -44.43 -2.38 -27.28
C VAL A 42 -45.16 -3.51 -26.56
N ILE A 43 -46.50 -3.53 -26.58
CA ILE A 43 -47.31 -4.59 -25.99
C ILE A 43 -48.39 -5.04 -26.98
N LYS A 44 -47.99 -5.85 -27.98
CA LYS A 44 -48.67 -7.13 -28.17
C LYS A 44 -47.89 -8.20 -27.40
N LEU A 45 -48.02 -8.08 -26.09
CA LEU A 45 -47.86 -9.13 -25.11
C LEU A 45 -49.03 -8.93 -24.16
N ASN A 46 -50.22 -9.11 -24.75
CA ASN A 46 -51.52 -8.84 -24.18
C ASN A 46 -51.82 -9.93 -23.13
N ASP A 47 -52.01 -9.54 -21.86
CA ASP A 47 -52.95 -10.10 -20.89
C ASP A 47 -53.15 -11.63 -20.74
N SER A 48 -52.22 -12.47 -21.18
CA SER A 48 -52.15 -13.89 -20.81
C SER A 48 -50.85 -14.18 -20.06
N ASN A 49 -50.95 -15.00 -19.01
CA ASN A 49 -49.85 -15.52 -18.20
C ASN A 49 -48.84 -16.34 -19.02
N ASP A 50 -48.09 -15.72 -19.94
CA ASP A 50 -47.10 -16.42 -20.76
C ASP A 50 -45.68 -16.08 -20.31
N PHE A 51 -45.01 -17.13 -19.82
CA PHE A 51 -43.62 -17.11 -19.38
C PHE A 51 -42.67 -16.80 -20.56
N TYR A 52 -42.07 -15.60 -20.59
CA TYR A 52 -41.03 -15.29 -21.59
C TYR A 52 -39.77 -16.13 -21.37
N THR A 53 -39.27 -16.74 -22.43
CA THR A 53 -38.00 -17.47 -22.37
C THR A 53 -36.84 -16.50 -22.63
N PHE A 54 -35.67 -16.70 -22.00
CA PHE A 54 -34.43 -15.91 -22.25
C PHE A 54 -34.12 -15.70 -23.75
N LYS A 55 -34.46 -16.68 -24.59
CA LYS A 55 -34.30 -16.65 -26.04
C LYS A 55 -35.05 -15.50 -26.71
N GLU A 56 -36.26 -15.19 -26.24
CA GLU A 56 -37.14 -14.15 -26.79
C GLU A 56 -36.66 -12.75 -26.40
N ILE A 57 -36.29 -12.56 -25.13
CA ILE A 57 -35.71 -11.30 -24.62
C ILE A 57 -34.42 -10.97 -25.38
N ASN A 58 -33.54 -11.96 -25.58
CA ASN A 58 -32.29 -11.75 -26.30
C ASN A 58 -32.52 -11.49 -27.80
N HIS A 59 -33.54 -12.10 -28.41
CA HIS A 59 -33.90 -11.86 -29.81
C HIS A 59 -34.43 -10.44 -30.03
N ALA A 60 -35.39 -9.99 -29.21
CA ALA A 60 -35.93 -8.63 -29.27
C ALA A 60 -34.85 -7.56 -29.04
N ARG A 61 -33.97 -7.78 -28.06
CA ARG A 61 -32.80 -6.92 -27.81
C ARG A 61 -31.90 -6.82 -29.03
N LYS A 62 -31.57 -7.94 -29.68
CA LYS A 62 -30.67 -7.95 -30.86
C LYS A 62 -31.24 -7.15 -32.03
N ILE A 63 -32.55 -7.23 -32.27
CA ILE A 63 -33.22 -6.46 -33.33
C ILE A 63 -33.11 -4.95 -33.06
N LYS A 64 -33.48 -4.51 -31.84
CA LYS A 64 -33.41 -3.09 -31.46
C LYS A 64 -31.97 -2.55 -31.50
N VAL A 65 -31.00 -3.31 -31.00
CA VAL A 65 -29.58 -2.93 -31.06
C VAL A 65 -29.08 -2.83 -32.51
N LYS A 66 -29.53 -3.72 -33.41
CA LYS A 66 -29.16 -3.66 -34.83
C LYS A 66 -29.69 -2.39 -35.49
N ASN A 67 -30.95 -2.02 -35.23
CA ASN A 67 -31.57 -0.80 -35.77
C ASN A 67 -30.85 0.48 -35.26
N ILE A 68 -30.56 0.55 -33.96
CA ILE A 68 -29.86 1.71 -33.39
C ILE A 68 -28.41 1.79 -33.93
N LYS A 69 -27.74 0.66 -34.14
CA LYS A 69 -26.41 0.64 -34.79
C LYS A 69 -26.44 1.16 -36.23
N SER A 70 -27.47 0.88 -37.01
CA SER A 70 -27.63 1.50 -38.33
C SER A 70 -27.85 3.01 -38.25
N GLN A 71 -28.62 3.49 -37.28
CA GLN A 71 -28.83 4.93 -37.05
C GLN A 71 -27.52 5.64 -36.63
N ILE A 72 -26.71 5.01 -35.78
CA ILE A 72 -25.37 5.51 -35.40
C ILE A 72 -24.46 5.62 -36.64
N LYS A 73 -24.54 4.66 -37.55
CA LYS A 73 -23.73 4.65 -38.78
C LYS A 73 -24.18 5.74 -39.78
N ALA A 74 -25.48 6.02 -39.83
CA ALA A 74 -26.07 7.04 -40.71
C ALA A 74 -25.89 8.49 -40.18
N SER A 75 -25.89 8.69 -38.86
CA SER A 75 -25.72 10.03 -38.28
C SER A 75 -24.31 10.58 -38.56
N LYS A 76 -24.22 11.88 -38.88
CA LYS A 76 -22.93 12.60 -38.99
C LYS A 76 -22.60 13.40 -37.72
N ASP A 77 -23.61 13.70 -36.90
CA ASP A 77 -23.44 14.45 -35.66
C ASP A 77 -22.87 13.59 -34.52
N ILE A 78 -21.91 14.14 -33.80
CA ILE A 78 -21.18 13.45 -32.74
C ILE A 78 -22.06 13.32 -31.48
N GLU A 79 -22.91 14.30 -31.19
CA GLU A 79 -23.80 14.28 -30.03
C GLU A 79 -24.94 13.28 -30.21
N GLN A 80 -25.58 13.26 -31.38
CA GLN A 80 -26.53 12.19 -31.73
C GLN A 80 -25.93 10.78 -31.62
N LYS A 81 -24.69 10.57 -32.09
CA LYS A 81 -24.01 9.27 -31.95
C LYS A 81 -23.84 8.87 -30.49
N TYR A 82 -23.53 9.82 -29.61
CA TYR A 82 -23.42 9.57 -28.18
C TYR A 82 -24.75 9.14 -27.57
N LEU A 83 -25.83 9.88 -27.85
CA LEU A 83 -27.18 9.58 -27.35
C LEU A 83 -27.69 8.21 -27.81
N LEU A 84 -27.57 7.90 -29.10
CA LEU A 84 -27.95 6.60 -29.66
C LEU A 84 -27.13 5.46 -29.06
N SER A 85 -25.84 5.68 -28.81
CA SER A 85 -24.99 4.66 -28.20
C SER A 85 -25.35 4.43 -26.71
N ASN A 86 -25.74 5.48 -25.98
CA ASN A 86 -26.28 5.33 -24.62
C ASN A 86 -27.64 4.62 -24.60
N GLN A 87 -28.49 4.79 -25.61
CA GLN A 87 -29.73 4.02 -25.73
C GLN A 87 -29.46 2.51 -25.84
N ILE A 88 -28.40 2.10 -26.57
CA ILE A 88 -27.97 0.70 -26.60
C ILE A 88 -27.56 0.22 -25.21
N PHE A 89 -26.86 1.04 -24.42
CA PHE A 89 -26.48 0.67 -23.06
C PHE A 89 -27.70 0.42 -22.17
N ASN A 90 -28.66 1.34 -22.19
CA ASN A 90 -29.89 1.23 -21.40
C ASN A 90 -30.75 0.02 -21.80
N LEU A 91 -30.86 -0.28 -23.11
CA LEU A 91 -31.55 -1.48 -23.59
C LEU A 91 -30.91 -2.79 -23.11
N ASN A 92 -29.57 -2.82 -23.01
CA ASN A 92 -28.89 -3.99 -22.46
C ASN A 92 -29.12 -4.12 -20.95
N ASP A 93 -29.19 -3.01 -20.23
CA ASP A 93 -29.45 -3.00 -18.78
C ASP A 93 -30.89 -3.42 -18.45
N GLN A 94 -31.86 -2.96 -19.23
CA GLN A 94 -33.25 -3.42 -19.13
C GLN A 94 -33.36 -4.93 -19.39
N ALA A 95 -32.69 -5.44 -20.43
CA ALA A 95 -32.69 -6.89 -20.71
C ALA A 95 -32.10 -7.72 -19.55
N ILE A 96 -31.09 -7.21 -18.86
CA ILE A 96 -30.53 -7.85 -17.64
C ILE A 96 -31.59 -7.91 -16.54
N ASN A 97 -32.23 -6.77 -16.25
CA ASN A 97 -33.22 -6.67 -15.18
C ASN A 97 -34.44 -7.57 -15.43
N PHE A 98 -34.90 -7.68 -16.69
CA PHE A 98 -35.97 -8.61 -17.05
C PHE A 98 -35.56 -10.08 -16.89
N THR A 99 -34.33 -10.42 -17.26
CA THR A 99 -33.85 -11.80 -17.15
C THR A 99 -33.70 -12.25 -15.70
N ASN A 100 -33.30 -11.35 -14.81
CA ASN A 100 -33.20 -11.62 -13.37
C ASN A 100 -34.58 -11.84 -12.70
N LYS A 101 -35.68 -11.36 -13.30
CA LYS A 101 -37.04 -11.53 -12.76
C LYS A 101 -37.71 -12.85 -13.16
N ILE A 102 -37.21 -13.54 -14.19
CA ILE A 102 -37.90 -14.68 -14.83
C ILE A 102 -37.40 -16.04 -14.34
N ILE A 103 -36.14 -16.13 -13.89
CA ILE A 103 -35.48 -17.43 -13.68
C ILE A 103 -35.31 -17.70 -12.18
N PHE A 104 -35.93 -18.75 -11.65
CA PHE A 104 -35.79 -19.17 -10.25
C PHE A 104 -34.59 -20.10 -9.98
N ASN A 105 -33.95 -20.65 -11.03
CA ASN A 105 -32.82 -21.57 -10.88
C ASN A 105 -31.48 -20.80 -10.83
N SER A 106 -30.82 -20.85 -9.66
CA SER A 106 -29.62 -20.07 -9.32
C SER A 106 -28.43 -20.31 -10.26
N TYR A 107 -28.27 -21.52 -10.81
CA TYR A 107 -27.17 -21.85 -11.71
C TYR A 107 -27.34 -21.24 -13.11
N ILE A 108 -28.57 -21.21 -13.64
CA ILE A 108 -28.86 -20.65 -14.97
C ILE A 108 -28.76 -19.11 -14.93
N LEU A 109 -29.23 -18.49 -13.84
CA LEU A 109 -29.07 -17.05 -13.58
C LEU A 109 -27.59 -16.63 -13.58
N PHE A 110 -26.70 -17.44 -13.00
CA PHE A 110 -25.27 -17.13 -12.94
C PHE A 110 -24.63 -17.04 -14.32
N PHE A 111 -24.85 -18.02 -15.19
CA PHE A 111 -24.29 -18.03 -16.54
C PHE A 111 -24.87 -16.92 -17.43
N ILE A 112 -26.16 -16.62 -17.30
CA ILE A 112 -26.80 -15.56 -18.07
C ILE A 112 -26.36 -14.17 -17.58
N SER A 113 -26.19 -13.99 -16.27
CA SER A 113 -25.62 -12.77 -15.69
C SER A 113 -24.19 -12.53 -16.18
N ILE A 114 -23.37 -13.57 -16.25
CA ILE A 114 -22.02 -13.51 -16.83
C ILE A 114 -22.08 -13.11 -18.31
N TYR A 115 -22.96 -13.73 -19.10
CA TYR A 115 -23.11 -13.42 -20.53
C TYR A 115 -23.46 -11.94 -20.75
N PHE A 116 -24.43 -11.41 -20.02
CA PHE A 116 -24.80 -10.00 -20.13
C PHE A 116 -23.76 -9.05 -19.52
N TRP A 117 -23.06 -9.46 -18.45
CA TRP A 117 -21.95 -8.69 -17.89
C TRP A 117 -20.83 -8.50 -18.91
N PHE A 118 -20.48 -9.55 -19.66
CA PHE A 118 -19.52 -9.46 -20.76
C PHE A 118 -20.01 -8.50 -21.86
N ILE A 119 -21.29 -8.55 -22.21
CA ILE A 119 -21.89 -7.62 -23.20
C ILE A 119 -21.85 -6.18 -22.68
N LYS A 120 -22.21 -5.94 -21.41
CA LYS A 120 -22.19 -4.62 -20.77
C LYS A 120 -20.77 -4.05 -20.73
N LYS A 121 -19.79 -4.87 -20.36
CA LYS A 121 -18.37 -4.50 -20.31
C LYS A 121 -17.79 -4.23 -21.70
N GLY A 122 -18.12 -5.06 -22.69
CA GLY A 122 -17.74 -4.88 -24.09
C GLY A 122 -18.35 -3.62 -24.70
N ASN A 123 -19.65 -3.39 -24.50
CA ASN A 123 -20.33 -2.19 -24.98
C ASN A 123 -19.81 -0.93 -24.28
N LYS A 124 -19.47 -0.97 -22.99
CA LYS A 124 -18.85 0.16 -22.27
C LYS A 124 -17.49 0.53 -22.87
N LYS A 125 -16.63 -0.46 -23.20
CA LYS A 125 -15.37 -0.20 -23.90
C LYS A 125 -15.60 0.35 -25.31
N TYR A 126 -16.54 -0.22 -26.06
CA TYR A 126 -16.91 0.27 -27.40
C TYR A 126 -17.47 1.70 -27.37
N LEU A 127 -18.31 2.04 -26.40
CA LEU A 127 -18.83 3.38 -26.16
C LEU A 127 -17.72 4.39 -25.92
N ASN A 128 -16.79 4.07 -25.03
CA ASN A 128 -15.64 4.92 -24.74
C ASN A 128 -14.75 5.13 -25.98
N PHE A 129 -14.64 4.12 -26.83
CA PHE A 129 -13.86 4.18 -28.08
C PHE A 129 -14.56 5.01 -29.16
N VAL A 130 -15.83 4.74 -29.46
CA VAL A 130 -16.61 5.46 -30.48
C VAL A 130 -16.80 6.93 -30.09
N ASN A 131 -17.09 7.18 -28.81
CA ASN A 131 -17.33 8.52 -28.29
C ASN A 131 -16.05 9.19 -27.77
N TYR A 132 -14.86 8.64 -28.06
CA TYR A 132 -13.58 9.23 -27.65
C TYR A 132 -13.45 10.68 -28.13
N LYS A 133 -13.84 10.98 -29.36
CA LYS A 133 -13.83 12.35 -29.92
C LYS A 133 -14.80 13.27 -29.18
N TYR A 134 -16.00 12.79 -28.85
CA TYR A 134 -16.98 13.54 -28.07
C TYR A 134 -16.48 13.83 -26.66
N ASN A 135 -16.03 12.80 -25.94
CA ASN A 135 -15.48 12.92 -24.59
C ASN A 135 -14.26 13.83 -24.55
N ARG A 136 -13.41 13.81 -25.60
CA ARG A 136 -12.28 14.73 -25.74
C ARG A 136 -12.72 16.16 -26.02
N LYS A 137 -13.77 16.38 -26.83
CA LYS A 137 -14.36 17.70 -27.11
C LYS A 137 -15.01 18.28 -25.85
N LEU A 138 -15.78 17.47 -25.13
CA LEU A 138 -16.41 17.80 -23.86
C LEU A 138 -15.36 18.13 -22.78
N ASN A 139 -14.33 17.29 -22.64
CA ASN A 139 -13.23 17.56 -21.69
C ASN A 139 -12.45 18.82 -22.05
N LYS A 140 -12.26 19.14 -23.33
CA LYS A 140 -11.66 20.42 -23.75
C LYS A 140 -12.57 21.60 -23.44
N GLN A 141 -13.88 21.47 -23.65
CA GLN A 141 -14.85 22.51 -23.32
C GLN A 141 -14.97 22.71 -21.81
N ILE A 142 -15.00 21.64 -21.01
CA ILE A 142 -14.97 21.69 -19.53
C ILE A 142 -13.66 22.30 -19.05
N LEU A 143 -12.52 21.96 -19.66
CA LEU A 143 -11.23 22.55 -19.32
C LEU A 143 -11.26 24.06 -19.60
N PHE A 144 -11.74 24.45 -20.79
CA PHE A 144 -11.83 25.84 -21.26
C PHE A 144 -12.83 26.69 -20.45
N THR A 145 -14.02 26.16 -20.16
CA THR A 145 -15.00 26.84 -19.30
C THR A 145 -14.53 26.87 -17.86
N SER A 146 -13.82 25.85 -17.35
CA SER A 146 -13.24 25.92 -16.01
C SER A 146 -12.02 26.84 -15.91
N THR A 147 -11.32 27.11 -17.01
CA THR A 147 -10.31 28.18 -17.05
C THR A 147 -10.92 29.56 -17.16
N MET A 148 -12.15 29.69 -17.70
CA MET A 148 -12.87 30.98 -17.83
C MET A 148 -13.80 31.29 -16.66
N ALA A 149 -14.30 30.29 -15.94
CA ALA A 149 -15.30 30.43 -14.87
C ALA A 149 -14.70 30.67 -13.46
N GLY A 150 -13.39 30.93 -13.33
CA GLY A 150 -12.78 31.25 -12.03
C GLY A 150 -12.74 30.11 -10.99
N GLU A 151 -13.44 29.00 -11.20
CA GLU A 151 -13.24 27.77 -10.43
C GLU A 151 -12.09 26.94 -11.02
N LYS A 152 -10.94 26.94 -10.33
CA LYS A 152 -9.95 25.84 -10.20
C LYS A 152 -8.52 26.28 -9.86
N PHE A 153 -8.21 27.57 -9.79
CA PHE A 153 -6.89 28.02 -9.32
C PHE A 153 -6.86 28.14 -7.79
N VAL A 154 -7.79 28.92 -7.23
CA VAL A 154 -7.87 29.20 -5.79
C VAL A 154 -8.04 27.91 -4.98
N GLN A 155 -8.95 27.02 -5.38
CA GLN A 155 -9.16 25.74 -4.69
C GLN A 155 -7.96 24.78 -4.80
N LYS A 156 -7.26 24.74 -5.94
CA LYS A 156 -6.02 23.95 -6.08
C LYS A 156 -4.88 24.56 -5.26
N PHE A 157 -4.82 25.88 -5.18
CA PHE A 157 -3.85 26.59 -4.36
C PHE A 157 -4.07 26.31 -2.88
N PHE A 158 -5.30 26.47 -2.37
CA PHE A 158 -5.64 26.14 -0.98
C PHE A 158 -5.42 24.66 -0.67
N ASN A 159 -5.76 23.73 -1.57
CA ASN A 159 -5.49 22.30 -1.35
C ASN A 159 -4.00 22.01 -1.27
N LYS A 160 -3.17 22.61 -2.12
CA LYS A 160 -1.71 22.45 -2.07
C LYS A 160 -1.09 23.12 -0.85
N LEU A 161 -1.59 24.30 -0.46
CA LEU A 161 -1.16 25.01 0.74
C LEU A 161 -1.48 24.17 1.98
N TRP A 162 -2.72 23.69 2.09
CA TRP A 162 -3.16 22.79 3.18
C TRP A 162 -2.31 21.52 3.24
N GLN A 163 -2.09 20.85 2.10
CA GLN A 163 -1.22 19.67 2.03
C GLN A 163 0.22 19.99 2.45
N GLY A 164 0.76 21.13 1.99
CA GLY A 164 2.11 21.57 2.33
C GLY A 164 2.26 21.88 3.81
N THR A 165 1.34 22.67 4.39
CA THR A 165 1.31 22.99 5.82
C THR A 165 1.14 21.72 6.66
N PHE A 166 0.23 20.83 6.28
CA PHE A 166 0.04 19.55 6.97
C PHE A 166 1.33 18.71 6.96
N LEU A 167 1.96 18.54 5.80
CA LEU A 167 3.22 17.80 5.69
C LEU A 167 4.36 18.46 6.47
N PHE A 168 4.42 19.80 6.51
CA PHE A 168 5.41 20.53 7.27
C PHE A 168 5.23 20.35 8.78
N VAL A 169 3.99 20.45 9.29
CA VAL A 169 3.68 20.21 10.70
C VAL A 169 4.01 18.76 11.08
N MET A 170 3.62 17.79 10.25
CA MET A 170 3.98 16.38 10.48
C MET A 170 5.50 16.17 10.47
N ALA A 171 6.23 16.83 9.57
CA ALA A 171 7.69 16.77 9.55
C ALA A 171 8.31 17.33 10.84
N ILE A 172 7.80 18.46 11.36
CA ILE A 172 8.25 19.00 12.65
C ILE A 172 8.00 18.00 13.78
N ILE A 173 6.80 17.43 13.87
CA ILE A 173 6.44 16.46 14.92
C ILE A 173 7.37 15.24 14.87
N ILE A 174 7.70 14.75 13.68
CA ILE A 174 8.58 13.60 13.48
C ILE A 174 10.04 13.95 13.79
N ILE A 175 10.53 15.13 13.39
CA ILE A 175 11.93 15.54 13.58
C ILE A 175 12.21 15.96 15.03
N PHE A 176 11.20 16.51 15.73
CA PHE A 176 11.33 17.03 17.09
C PHE A 176 12.01 16.06 18.08
N PRO A 177 11.63 14.78 18.21
CA PRO A 177 12.33 13.86 19.13
C PRO A 177 13.80 13.63 18.75
N PHE A 178 14.16 13.64 17.46
CA PHE A 178 15.55 13.53 17.02
C PHE A 178 16.35 14.80 17.32
N TYR A 179 15.72 15.96 17.15
CA TYR A 179 16.28 17.24 17.58
C TYR A 179 16.53 17.22 19.09
N TRP A 180 15.53 16.82 19.88
CA TRP A 180 15.64 16.76 21.34
C TRP A 180 16.75 15.79 21.78
N MET A 181 16.83 14.62 21.16
CA MET A 181 17.90 13.63 21.38
C MET A 181 19.29 14.23 21.10
N LEU A 182 19.47 14.89 19.95
CA LEU A 182 20.75 15.50 19.56
C LEU A 182 21.16 16.66 20.48
N ILE A 183 20.20 17.50 20.86
CA ILE A 183 20.49 18.63 21.74
C ILE A 183 20.79 18.14 23.15
N THR A 184 20.05 17.15 23.65
CA THR A 184 20.27 16.60 25.01
C THR A 184 21.60 15.89 25.13
N SER A 185 22.11 15.23 24.08
CA SER A 185 23.44 14.61 24.10
C SER A 185 24.59 15.61 24.15
N LEU A 186 24.33 16.88 23.80
CA LEU A 186 25.31 17.97 23.77
C LEU A 186 25.20 18.91 24.99
N ARG A 187 24.31 18.62 25.96
CA ARG A 187 24.19 19.39 27.19
C ARG A 187 25.25 19.02 28.22
N GLY A 188 25.73 20.01 28.96
CA GLY A 188 26.52 19.79 30.16
C GLY A 188 25.77 18.97 31.21
N SER A 189 26.52 18.23 32.04
CA SER A 189 25.99 17.40 33.12
C SER A 189 25.31 18.22 34.23
N ASP A 190 25.64 19.50 34.33
CA ASP A 190 25.11 20.51 35.26
C ASP A 190 23.67 20.95 34.97
N GLU A 191 23.15 20.68 33.77
CA GLU A 191 21.80 21.10 33.36
C GLU A 191 20.69 20.12 33.74
N PHE A 192 21.02 18.92 34.24
CA PHE A 192 20.04 17.85 34.55
C PHE A 192 19.53 17.93 36.00
N ASP A 193 19.12 19.12 36.41
CA ASP A 193 18.51 19.38 37.72
C ASP A 193 17.00 19.05 37.71
N PRO A 194 16.49 18.14 38.56
CA PRO A 194 15.07 17.81 38.65
C PRO A 194 14.17 19.01 38.97
N MET A 195 14.72 20.08 39.56
CA MET A 195 13.96 21.27 39.97
C MET A 195 13.85 22.34 38.87
N ASN A 196 14.60 22.21 37.77
CA ASN A 196 14.60 23.19 36.67
C ASN A 196 14.16 22.53 35.36
N PRO A 197 13.10 23.03 34.70
CA PRO A 197 12.68 22.48 33.41
C PRO A 197 13.75 22.71 32.35
N MET A 198 14.00 21.68 31.55
CA MET A 198 15.02 21.72 30.49
C MET A 198 14.64 22.77 29.43
N SER A 199 15.54 23.70 29.16
CA SER A 199 15.35 24.76 28.15
C SER A 199 15.32 24.17 26.73
N PHE A 200 14.76 24.89 25.76
CA PHE A 200 14.72 24.42 24.36
C PHE A 200 16.12 24.31 23.72
N PHE A 201 17.07 25.14 24.17
CA PHE A 201 18.48 25.13 23.76
C PHE A 201 19.39 24.83 24.96
N PRO A 202 20.57 24.20 24.76
CA PRO A 202 21.57 24.04 25.82
C PRO A 202 22.02 25.39 26.36
N LYS A 203 22.23 25.49 27.67
CA LYS A 203 22.94 26.63 28.27
C LYS A 203 24.44 26.47 28.03
N THR A 204 24.95 25.25 28.12
CA THR A 204 26.33 24.86 27.86
C THR A 204 26.35 23.78 26.78
N TRP A 205 27.14 24.03 25.73
CA TRP A 205 27.40 23.04 24.68
C TRP A 205 28.66 22.26 25.10
N SER A 206 28.49 20.96 25.36
CA SER A 206 29.56 20.08 25.82
C SER A 206 29.56 18.76 25.07
N PHE A 207 30.75 18.25 24.74
CA PHE A 207 30.95 16.91 24.19
C PHE A 207 31.37 15.89 25.27
N GLU A 208 31.27 16.27 26.54
CA GLU A 208 31.66 15.43 27.67
C GLU A 208 30.95 14.07 27.69
N ALA A 209 29.65 14.05 27.39
CA ALA A 209 28.87 12.81 27.32
C ALA A 209 29.47 11.82 26.30
N TYR A 210 29.96 12.31 25.16
CA TYR A 210 30.63 11.46 24.17
C TYR A 210 31.99 10.99 24.67
N ARG A 211 32.81 11.89 25.22
CA ARG A 211 34.13 11.54 25.77
C ARG A 211 34.01 10.47 26.86
N LYS A 212 33.13 10.68 27.84
CA LYS A 212 32.85 9.74 28.93
C LYS A 212 32.24 8.44 28.43
N LEU A 213 31.44 8.46 27.36
CA LEU A 213 30.98 7.23 26.70
C LEU A 213 32.14 6.44 26.09
N PHE A 214 33.08 7.10 25.41
CA PHE A 214 34.27 6.42 24.89
C PHE A 214 35.16 5.88 26.01
N GLU A 215 35.33 6.63 27.11
CA GLU A 215 36.05 6.17 28.30
C GLU A 215 35.32 4.98 28.95
N TYR A 216 34.01 5.04 29.13
CA TYR A 216 33.16 3.96 29.66
C TYR A 216 33.26 2.66 28.89
N ILE A 217 33.41 2.74 27.58
CA ILE A 217 33.46 1.55 26.72
C ILE A 217 34.89 1.00 26.62
N ASN A 218 35.90 1.86 26.72
CA ASN A 218 37.29 1.46 26.58
C ASN A 218 37.96 1.14 27.93
N ASP A 219 37.29 1.37 29.05
CA ASP A 219 37.76 0.98 30.39
C ASP A 219 37.80 -0.56 30.51
N ASP A 220 38.92 -1.09 31.01
CA ASP A 220 39.12 -2.52 31.30
C ASP A 220 38.12 -3.04 32.35
N SER A 221 37.56 -2.13 33.14
CA SER A 221 36.52 -2.39 34.16
C SER A 221 35.11 -2.46 33.57
N SER A 222 34.95 -2.13 32.29
CA SER A 222 33.63 -2.11 31.64
C SER A 222 33.03 -3.52 31.57
N LYS A 223 31.69 -3.58 31.67
CA LYS A 223 30.91 -4.83 31.63
C LYS A 223 31.17 -5.66 30.36
N PHE A 224 31.54 -4.97 29.28
CA PHE A 224 31.81 -5.55 27.97
C PHE A 224 33.27 -5.32 27.62
N LYS A 225 34.08 -6.38 27.61
CA LYS A 225 35.51 -6.33 27.29
C LYS A 225 35.79 -6.19 25.78
N ILE A 226 35.06 -5.29 25.10
CA ILE A 226 35.20 -5.06 23.66
C ILE A 226 35.16 -3.56 23.33
N THR A 227 35.96 -3.15 22.36
CA THR A 227 36.03 -1.76 21.87
C THR A 227 34.74 -1.32 21.19
N LEU A 228 34.41 -0.02 21.21
CA LEU A 228 33.26 0.56 20.51
C LEU A 228 33.11 0.07 19.07
N ILE A 229 34.22 0.06 18.31
CA ILE A 229 34.25 -0.37 16.90
C ILE A 229 33.72 -1.80 16.74
N ARG A 230 33.99 -2.67 17.72
CA ARG A 230 33.56 -4.07 17.68
C ARG A 230 32.05 -4.20 17.89
N PHE A 231 31.40 -3.35 18.69
CA PHE A 231 29.93 -3.33 18.77
C PHE A 231 29.30 -3.02 17.42
N PHE A 232 29.84 -2.04 16.68
CA PHE A 232 29.37 -1.72 15.33
C PHE A 232 29.57 -2.89 14.37
N ILE A 233 30.78 -3.45 14.33
CA ILE A 233 31.11 -4.59 13.46
C ILE A 233 30.22 -5.79 13.78
N ASN A 234 30.08 -6.15 15.05
CA ASN A 234 29.22 -7.25 15.48
C ASN A 234 27.77 -7.04 15.06
N SER A 235 27.23 -5.83 15.26
CA SER A 235 25.85 -5.51 14.87
C SER A 235 25.64 -5.64 13.36
N ILE A 236 26.59 -5.14 12.56
CA ILE A 236 26.56 -5.27 11.10
C ILE A 236 26.66 -6.74 10.68
N ILE A 237 27.60 -7.49 11.22
CA ILE A 237 27.83 -8.90 10.89
C ILE A 237 26.60 -9.75 11.26
N ILE A 238 26.12 -9.64 12.50
CA ILE A 238 24.98 -10.42 12.99
C ILE A 238 23.72 -10.08 12.19
N SER A 239 23.44 -8.79 11.96
CA SER A 239 22.25 -8.38 11.22
C SER A 239 22.28 -8.82 9.75
N LEU A 240 23.43 -8.71 9.08
CA LEU A 240 23.58 -9.15 7.69
C LEU A 240 23.51 -10.67 7.56
N ILE A 241 24.25 -11.42 8.38
CA ILE A 241 24.27 -12.88 8.31
C ILE A 241 22.88 -13.45 8.60
N THR A 242 22.23 -12.99 9.68
CA THR A 242 20.87 -13.40 10.03
C THR A 242 19.91 -13.10 8.88
N THR A 243 19.95 -11.90 8.32
CA THR A 243 19.06 -11.50 7.22
C THR A 243 19.29 -12.32 5.95
N ILE A 244 20.55 -12.52 5.54
CA ILE A 244 20.88 -13.26 4.31
C ILE A 244 20.46 -14.73 4.44
N LEU A 245 20.77 -15.37 5.56
CA LEU A 245 20.35 -16.75 5.81
C LEU A 245 18.83 -16.86 5.89
N GLN A 246 18.18 -15.95 6.61
CA GLN A 246 16.72 -15.89 6.72
C GLN A 246 16.05 -15.78 5.35
N LEU A 247 16.51 -14.85 4.51
CA LEU A 247 15.97 -14.69 3.16
C LEU A 247 16.26 -15.89 2.27
N THR A 248 17.44 -16.48 2.37
CA THR A 248 17.80 -17.65 1.55
C THR A 248 16.83 -18.80 1.85
N VAL A 249 16.61 -19.11 3.12
CA VAL A 249 15.63 -20.11 3.56
C VAL A 249 14.23 -19.71 3.11
N SER A 250 13.85 -18.44 3.31
CA SER A 250 12.50 -17.96 3.01
C SER A 250 12.14 -17.97 1.53
N VAL A 251 13.10 -17.61 0.67
CA VAL A 251 12.93 -17.61 -0.78
C VAL A 251 12.80 -19.03 -1.31
N ILE A 252 13.64 -19.96 -0.84
CA ILE A 252 13.58 -21.37 -1.28
C ILE A 252 12.27 -22.01 -0.80
N ALA A 253 11.92 -21.84 0.47
CA ALA A 253 10.67 -22.36 1.04
C ALA A 253 9.45 -21.73 0.39
N GLY A 254 9.45 -20.41 0.18
CA GLY A 254 8.38 -19.67 -0.49
C GLY A 254 8.20 -20.12 -1.94
N PHE A 255 9.29 -20.35 -2.69
CA PHE A 255 9.22 -20.88 -4.04
C PHE A 255 8.64 -22.30 -4.07
N GLY A 256 9.06 -23.16 -3.14
CA GLY A 256 8.52 -24.50 -2.97
C GLY A 256 7.01 -24.46 -2.71
N LEU A 257 6.59 -23.69 -1.72
CA LEU A 257 5.19 -23.51 -1.35
C LEU A 257 4.36 -22.96 -2.51
N ALA A 258 4.80 -21.90 -3.20
CA ALA A 258 4.04 -21.30 -4.30
C ALA A 258 3.82 -22.27 -5.49
N ASN A 259 4.72 -23.24 -5.67
CA ASN A 259 4.67 -24.19 -6.78
C ASN A 259 4.10 -25.57 -6.40
N TRP A 260 3.84 -25.81 -5.12
CA TRP A 260 3.28 -27.05 -4.62
C TRP A 260 1.77 -27.06 -4.83
N LYS A 261 1.26 -27.82 -5.81
CA LYS A 261 -0.17 -27.78 -6.21
C LYS A 261 -1.09 -28.75 -5.46
N THR A 262 -0.64 -29.36 -4.37
CA THR A 262 -1.40 -30.43 -3.69
C THR A 262 -2.20 -29.87 -2.51
N LYS A 263 -3.30 -30.54 -2.14
CA LYS A 263 -4.15 -30.19 -0.98
C LYS A 263 -3.40 -29.90 0.34
N PRO A 264 -2.34 -30.66 0.74
CA PRO A 264 -1.62 -30.37 2.00
C PRO A 264 -0.89 -29.02 2.04
N GLN A 265 -0.65 -28.38 0.90
CA GLN A 265 -0.03 -27.05 0.84
C GLN A 265 -0.80 -26.04 1.71
N GLY A 266 -2.14 -26.02 1.60
CA GLY A 266 -2.98 -25.11 2.37
C GLY A 266 -2.92 -25.38 3.88
N ILE A 267 -2.88 -26.66 4.27
CA ILE A 267 -2.80 -27.07 5.69
C ILE A 267 -1.45 -26.65 6.28
N ILE A 268 -0.35 -26.91 5.58
CA ILE A 268 1.00 -26.51 6.02
C ILE A 268 1.07 -25.00 6.16
N LEU A 269 0.52 -24.25 5.19
CA LEU A 269 0.51 -22.79 5.26
C LEU A 269 -0.29 -22.29 6.47
N ILE A 270 -1.44 -22.90 6.76
CA ILE A 270 -2.24 -22.56 7.94
C ILE A 270 -1.46 -22.84 9.22
N ILE A 271 -0.86 -24.04 9.36
CA ILE A 271 -0.06 -24.40 10.53
C ILE A 271 1.09 -23.41 10.74
N MET A 272 1.81 -23.08 9.66
CA MET A 272 2.87 -22.09 9.71
C MET A 272 2.32 -20.74 10.17
N LEU A 273 1.28 -20.19 9.54
CA LEU A 273 0.72 -18.90 9.90
C LEU A 273 0.18 -18.86 11.34
N SER A 274 -0.36 -19.97 11.85
CA SER A 274 -0.77 -20.09 13.26
C SER A 274 0.39 -19.87 14.23
N THR A 275 1.63 -20.23 13.87
CA THR A 275 2.80 -19.96 14.72
C THR A 275 3.12 -18.47 14.84
N VAL A 276 2.77 -17.65 13.85
CA VAL A 276 2.95 -16.19 13.88
C VAL A 276 2.00 -15.53 14.90
N MET A 277 0.90 -16.20 15.25
CA MET A 277 -0.03 -15.72 16.28
C MET A 277 0.54 -15.85 17.70
N ILE A 278 1.54 -16.71 17.90
CA ILE A 278 2.23 -16.86 19.18
C ILE A 278 3.24 -15.72 19.29
N PRO A 279 3.17 -14.88 20.34
CA PRO A 279 4.15 -13.81 20.52
C PRO A 279 5.54 -14.41 20.75
N GLY A 280 6.54 -13.94 20.02
CA GLY A 280 7.92 -14.45 20.12
C GLY A 280 8.48 -14.41 21.55
N GLU A 281 8.06 -13.43 22.33
CA GLU A 281 8.45 -13.27 23.74
C GLU A 281 8.04 -14.46 24.62
N ALA A 282 6.91 -15.13 24.32
CA ALA A 282 6.46 -16.30 25.06
C ALA A 282 7.33 -17.55 24.78
N LEU A 283 8.02 -17.57 23.64
CA LEU A 283 8.89 -18.68 23.24
C LEU A 283 10.33 -18.52 23.74
N LEU A 284 10.68 -17.36 24.31
CA LEU A 284 12.05 -17.02 24.69
C LEU A 284 12.70 -18.02 25.64
N ILE A 285 12.00 -18.43 26.70
CA ILE A 285 12.55 -19.34 27.72
C ILE A 285 12.87 -20.71 27.10
N GLY A 286 11.93 -21.26 26.33
CA GLY A 286 12.13 -22.53 25.63
C GLY A 286 13.29 -22.46 24.63
N GLN A 287 13.35 -21.36 23.86
CA GLN A 287 14.44 -21.13 22.92
C GLN A 287 15.79 -21.00 23.64
N TYR A 288 15.86 -20.31 24.78
CA TYR A 288 17.08 -20.19 25.58
C TYR A 288 17.55 -21.55 26.09
N ILE A 289 16.65 -22.35 26.69
CA ILE A 289 16.97 -23.70 27.16
C ILE A 289 17.52 -24.56 26.02
N PHE A 290 16.90 -24.50 24.85
CA PHE A 290 17.34 -25.25 23.68
C PHE A 290 18.75 -24.84 23.21
N MET A 291 19.06 -23.54 23.18
CA MET A 291 20.41 -23.06 22.84
C MET A 291 21.47 -23.46 23.88
N VAL A 292 21.11 -23.48 25.16
CA VAL A 292 22.00 -23.95 26.22
C VAL A 292 22.28 -25.45 26.09
N GLN A 293 21.25 -26.25 25.81
CA GLN A 293 21.39 -27.70 25.58
C GLN A 293 22.28 -28.02 24.38
N LEU A 294 22.24 -27.19 23.33
CA LEU A 294 23.14 -27.30 22.18
C LEU A 294 24.56 -26.80 22.45
N GLY A 295 24.83 -26.20 23.62
CA GLY A 295 26.11 -25.59 23.93
C GLY A 295 26.42 -24.33 23.13
N TRP A 296 25.40 -23.68 22.55
CA TRP A 296 25.58 -22.49 21.69
C TRP A 296 25.54 -21.16 22.46
N LYS A 297 25.32 -21.20 23.77
CA LYS A 297 25.36 -20.01 24.64
C LYS A 297 26.65 -19.22 24.43
N ASN A 298 26.58 -17.89 24.45
CA ASN A 298 27.71 -16.97 24.22
C ASN A 298 28.35 -17.02 22.82
N THR A 299 27.71 -17.68 21.85
CA THR A 299 28.22 -17.76 20.46
C THR A 299 27.34 -16.99 19.48
N ILE A 300 27.91 -16.64 18.33
CA ILE A 300 27.16 -16.09 17.19
C ILE A 300 26.05 -17.04 16.69
N LEU A 301 26.21 -18.35 16.85
CA LEU A 301 25.20 -19.33 16.41
C LEU A 301 23.87 -19.14 17.15
N ALA A 302 23.94 -18.87 18.45
CA ALA A 302 22.75 -18.58 19.25
C ALA A 302 22.04 -17.27 18.83
N LEU A 303 22.75 -16.34 18.19
CA LEU A 303 22.17 -15.08 17.70
C LEU A 303 21.56 -15.21 16.31
N VAL A 304 22.07 -16.13 15.49
CA VAL A 304 21.71 -16.25 14.07
C VAL A 304 20.70 -17.37 13.85
N VAL A 305 21.03 -18.59 14.27
CA VAL A 305 20.32 -19.82 13.85
C VAL A 305 18.83 -19.81 14.22
N PRO A 306 18.40 -19.33 15.40
CA PRO A 306 16.97 -19.32 15.74
C PRO A 306 16.10 -18.47 14.79
N PHE A 307 16.69 -17.48 14.12
CA PHE A 307 15.95 -16.50 13.31
C PHE A 307 16.09 -16.70 11.80
N ILE A 308 16.82 -17.73 11.34
CA ILE A 308 16.94 -18.03 9.89
C ILE A 308 15.64 -18.57 9.30
N SER A 309 14.68 -19.00 10.13
CA SER A 309 13.35 -19.42 9.67
C SER A 309 12.32 -18.42 10.16
N ASN A 310 11.83 -17.58 9.25
CA ASN A 310 10.79 -16.61 9.54
C ASN A 310 9.56 -16.88 8.68
N VAL A 311 8.50 -17.38 9.34
CA VAL A 311 7.27 -17.79 8.65
C VAL A 311 6.60 -16.66 7.89
N PHE A 312 6.56 -15.45 8.46
CA PHE A 312 5.99 -14.29 7.78
C PHE A 312 6.74 -13.98 6.48
N THR A 313 8.07 -14.06 6.49
CA THR A 313 8.90 -13.86 5.30
C THR A 313 8.69 -14.96 4.27
N ILE A 314 8.61 -16.22 4.70
CA ILE A 314 8.27 -17.37 3.83
C ILE A 314 6.92 -17.15 3.14
N TYR A 315 5.92 -16.70 3.89
CA TYR A 315 4.59 -16.39 3.36
C TYR A 315 4.64 -15.27 2.32
N LEU A 316 5.35 -14.17 2.60
CA LEU A 316 5.53 -13.08 1.64
C LEU A 316 6.21 -13.55 0.35
N MET A 317 7.26 -14.36 0.45
CA MET A 317 7.93 -14.93 -0.72
C MET A 317 7.00 -15.84 -1.51
N SER A 318 6.25 -16.71 -0.84
CA SER A 318 5.26 -17.60 -1.46
C SER A 318 4.20 -16.79 -2.22
N SER A 319 3.63 -15.77 -1.57
CA SER A 319 2.63 -14.88 -2.18
C SER A 319 3.17 -14.13 -3.40
N ALA A 320 4.42 -13.66 -3.34
CA ALA A 320 5.07 -13.02 -4.48
C ALA A 320 5.32 -13.99 -5.65
N PHE A 321 5.79 -15.21 -5.36
CA PHE A 321 5.98 -16.24 -6.40
C PHE A 321 4.66 -16.72 -7.02
N SER A 322 3.57 -16.78 -6.24
CA SER A 322 2.25 -17.15 -6.77
C SER A 322 1.66 -16.11 -7.73
N GLN A 323 2.09 -14.84 -7.62
CA GLN A 323 1.70 -13.78 -8.56
C GLN A 323 2.43 -13.90 -9.91
N VAL A 324 3.54 -14.64 -9.97
CA VAL A 324 4.21 -14.95 -11.24
C VAL A 324 3.29 -15.85 -12.05
N GLY A 325 2.67 -15.28 -13.08
CA GLY A 325 1.63 -15.92 -13.87
C GLY A 325 2.03 -17.33 -14.33
N GLY A 326 1.11 -18.29 -14.20
CA GLY A 326 1.38 -19.68 -14.57
C GLY A 326 1.85 -19.84 -16.02
N SER A 327 1.45 -18.94 -16.92
CA SER A 327 1.92 -18.89 -18.32
C SER A 327 3.43 -18.74 -18.44
N VAL A 328 4.07 -17.92 -17.59
CA VAL A 328 5.54 -17.72 -17.58
C VAL A 328 6.26 -19.03 -17.27
N LYS A 329 5.73 -19.78 -16.30
CA LYS A 329 6.27 -21.11 -15.96
C LYS A 329 6.07 -22.12 -17.09
N HIS A 330 4.95 -22.08 -17.82
CA HIS A 330 4.73 -22.97 -18.96
C HIS A 330 5.63 -22.60 -20.14
N ALA A 331 5.79 -21.31 -20.45
CA ALA A 331 6.71 -20.84 -21.49
C ALA A 331 8.15 -21.29 -21.19
N ALA A 332 8.62 -21.10 -19.95
CA ALA A 332 9.95 -21.55 -19.55
C ALA A 332 10.14 -23.07 -19.68
N LYS A 333 9.09 -23.87 -19.46
CA LYS A 333 9.14 -25.32 -19.69
C LYS A 333 9.23 -25.67 -21.18
N VAL A 334 8.53 -24.94 -22.05
CA VAL A 334 8.63 -25.09 -23.51
C VAL A 334 10.04 -24.73 -24.00
N ASP A 335 10.66 -23.72 -23.39
CA ASP A 335 12.07 -23.35 -23.62
C ASP A 335 13.09 -24.34 -23.03
N GLY A 336 12.65 -25.47 -22.46
CA GLY A 336 13.51 -26.52 -21.92
C GLY A 336 14.22 -26.18 -20.61
N LEU A 337 13.77 -25.15 -19.88
CA LEU A 337 14.36 -24.80 -18.58
C LEU A 337 13.97 -25.82 -17.52
N SER A 338 14.97 -26.38 -16.82
CA SER A 338 14.74 -27.16 -15.59
C SER A 338 14.16 -26.26 -14.49
N THR A 339 13.49 -26.84 -13.50
CA THR A 339 12.88 -26.08 -12.38
C THR A 339 13.89 -25.20 -11.66
N TRP A 340 15.12 -25.67 -11.47
CA TRP A 340 16.19 -24.90 -10.83
C TRP A 340 16.71 -23.76 -11.72
N LYS A 341 16.84 -23.99 -13.03
CA LYS A 341 17.18 -22.92 -13.97
C LYS A 341 16.06 -21.87 -14.05
N TYR A 342 14.80 -22.29 -14.06
CA TYR A 342 13.63 -21.40 -13.99
C TYR A 342 13.64 -20.57 -12.69
N PHE A 343 13.95 -21.19 -11.55
CA PHE A 343 14.06 -20.50 -10.26
C PHE A 343 15.06 -19.33 -10.33
N TRP A 344 16.31 -19.58 -10.71
CA TRP A 344 17.35 -18.54 -10.71
C TRP A 344 17.20 -17.51 -11.84
N LYS A 345 16.80 -17.94 -13.04
CA LYS A 345 16.79 -17.05 -14.23
C LYS A 345 15.49 -16.28 -14.41
N VAL A 346 14.36 -16.78 -13.92
CA VAL A 346 13.03 -16.22 -14.22
C VAL A 346 12.28 -15.87 -12.94
N ALA A 347 12.06 -16.84 -12.05
CA ALA A 347 11.24 -16.63 -10.87
C ALA A 347 11.89 -15.65 -9.88
N LEU A 348 13.15 -15.86 -9.52
CA LEU A 348 13.83 -15.04 -8.51
C LEU A 348 13.95 -13.56 -8.93
N PRO A 349 14.36 -13.22 -10.16
CA PRO A 349 14.40 -11.82 -10.60
C PRO A 349 13.02 -11.16 -10.66
N SER A 350 11.94 -11.93 -10.91
CA SER A 350 10.58 -11.39 -11.02
C SER A 350 10.05 -10.84 -9.70
N ILE A 351 10.50 -11.38 -8.56
CA ILE A 351 10.08 -10.94 -7.22
C ILE A 351 11.13 -10.07 -6.52
N LYS A 352 12.09 -9.49 -7.27
CA LYS A 352 13.19 -8.68 -6.72
C LYS A 352 12.71 -7.57 -5.78
N SER A 353 11.59 -6.93 -6.07
CA SER A 353 11.00 -5.88 -5.23
C SER A 353 10.63 -6.41 -3.83
N THR A 354 10.00 -7.58 -3.78
CA THR A 354 9.66 -8.27 -2.53
C THR A 354 10.91 -8.67 -1.76
N ILE A 355 11.92 -9.23 -2.43
CA ILE A 355 13.20 -9.61 -1.79
C ILE A 355 13.88 -8.41 -1.14
N VAL A 356 13.97 -7.27 -1.85
CA VAL A 356 14.57 -6.04 -1.32
C VAL A 356 13.78 -5.52 -0.12
N THR A 357 12.45 -5.54 -0.21
CA THR A 357 11.57 -5.07 0.88
C THR A 357 11.75 -5.95 2.12
N SER A 358 11.71 -7.27 1.96
CA SER A 358 11.96 -8.21 3.07
C SER A 358 13.39 -8.11 3.61
N PHE A 359 14.39 -7.86 2.77
CA PHE A 359 15.76 -7.61 3.22
C PHE A 359 15.84 -6.42 4.17
N VAL A 360 15.25 -5.29 3.78
CA VAL A 360 15.27 -4.09 4.62
C VAL A 360 14.53 -4.33 5.93
N ILE A 361 13.33 -4.93 5.88
CA ILE A 361 12.54 -5.22 7.09
C ILE A 361 13.28 -6.16 8.04
N SER A 362 13.81 -7.27 7.52
CA SER A 362 14.56 -8.25 8.33
C SER A 362 15.86 -7.67 8.89
N LEU A 363 16.57 -6.86 8.10
CA LEU A 363 17.80 -6.21 8.55
C LEU A 363 17.54 -5.22 9.68
N ILE A 364 16.48 -4.41 9.55
CA ILE A 364 16.04 -3.48 10.61
C ILE A 364 15.66 -4.28 11.87
N SER A 365 14.92 -5.38 11.72
CA SER A 365 14.51 -6.22 12.84
C SER A 365 15.70 -6.85 13.56
N SER A 366 16.68 -7.37 12.81
CA SER A 366 17.87 -7.98 13.40
C SER A 366 18.80 -6.94 14.01
N TRP A 367 18.92 -5.75 13.40
CA TRP A 367 19.67 -4.65 13.98
C TRP A 367 19.06 -4.17 15.30
N ASN A 368 17.74 -4.04 15.38
CA ASN A 368 17.07 -3.53 16.59
C ASN A 368 16.91 -4.59 17.70
N ALA A 369 17.39 -5.82 17.50
CA ALA A 369 17.24 -6.89 18.46
C ALA A 369 18.09 -6.64 19.72
N VAL A 370 17.41 -6.54 20.87
CA VAL A 370 18.06 -6.35 22.19
C VAL A 370 17.74 -7.51 23.12
N LEU A 371 16.46 -7.86 23.27
CA LEU A 371 16.00 -8.82 24.28
C LEU A 371 16.72 -10.16 24.19
N TRP A 372 16.66 -10.81 23.03
CA TRP A 372 17.29 -12.11 22.84
C TRP A 372 18.82 -12.09 23.01
N PRO A 373 19.59 -11.19 22.35
CA PRO A 373 21.03 -11.09 22.57
C PRO A 373 21.41 -10.88 24.04
N THR A 374 20.68 -10.04 24.78
CA THR A 374 20.96 -9.83 26.23
C THR A 374 20.67 -11.03 27.11
N MET A 375 19.81 -11.94 26.67
CA MET A 375 19.50 -13.18 27.40
C MET A 375 20.54 -14.27 27.16
N VAL A 376 20.97 -14.44 25.91
CA VAL A 376 21.80 -15.58 25.50
C VAL A 376 23.30 -15.31 25.58
N LEU A 377 23.71 -14.03 25.63
CA LEU A 377 25.08 -13.62 25.84
C LEU A 377 25.31 -13.22 27.30
N SER A 378 26.40 -13.70 27.87
CA SER A 378 26.92 -13.35 29.19
C SER A 378 27.88 -12.15 29.10
N ASN A 379 28.15 -11.55 30.25
CA ASN A 379 29.24 -10.58 30.41
C ASN A 379 30.56 -11.18 29.92
N GLY A 380 31.30 -10.42 29.11
CA GLY A 380 32.56 -10.87 28.49
C GLY A 380 32.41 -11.63 27.16
N SER A 381 31.22 -11.70 26.56
CA SER A 381 31.08 -12.22 25.20
C SER A 381 31.69 -11.25 24.17
N ASP A 382 32.39 -11.81 23.18
CA ASP A 382 32.94 -11.07 22.04
C ASP A 382 31.88 -10.61 21.03
N TRP A 383 30.64 -11.10 21.14
CA TRP A 383 29.56 -10.92 20.16
C TRP A 383 28.49 -9.90 20.58
N VAL A 384 28.80 -9.06 21.56
CA VAL A 384 27.86 -8.05 22.05
C VAL A 384 27.59 -7.01 20.96
N THR A 385 26.33 -6.61 20.81
CA THR A 385 25.86 -5.70 19.78
C THR A 385 25.63 -4.28 20.31
N LEU A 386 25.61 -3.30 19.42
CA LEU A 386 25.40 -1.89 19.74
C LEU A 386 24.05 -1.61 20.43
N PRO A 387 22.92 -2.23 20.03
CA PRO A 387 21.68 -2.14 20.79
C PRO A 387 21.78 -2.69 22.23
N MET A 388 22.59 -3.73 22.47
CA MET A 388 22.81 -4.24 23.83
C MET A 388 23.59 -3.23 24.67
N LEU A 389 24.61 -2.59 24.09
CA LEU A 389 25.33 -1.51 24.76
C LEU A 389 24.38 -0.39 25.14
N LEU A 390 23.52 0.05 24.20
CA LEU A 390 22.53 1.09 24.49
C LEU A 390 21.59 0.66 25.62
N TRP A 391 21.12 -0.58 25.62
CA TRP A 391 20.26 -1.12 26.68
C TRP A 391 20.94 -1.12 28.05
N ASP A 392 22.24 -1.38 28.10
CA ASP A 392 23.03 -1.31 29.32
C ASP A 392 23.20 0.14 29.79
N LEU A 393 23.51 1.07 28.87
CA LEU A 393 23.60 2.51 29.15
C LEU A 393 22.27 3.08 29.66
N MET A 394 21.12 2.60 29.16
CA MET A 394 19.80 3.03 29.65
C MET A 394 19.58 2.69 31.13
N LYS A 395 20.29 1.68 31.65
CA LYS A 395 20.25 1.27 33.06
C LYS A 395 21.34 1.94 33.91
N ALA A 396 22.33 2.58 33.27
CA ALA A 396 23.39 3.27 33.98
C ALA A 396 22.83 4.41 34.84
N SER A 397 23.39 4.55 36.03
CA SER A 397 23.10 5.61 36.99
C SER A 397 24.40 6.39 37.28
N GLY A 398 24.30 7.70 37.39
CA GLY A 398 25.43 8.58 37.72
C GLY A 398 25.52 8.88 39.21
N GLY A 399 26.57 9.61 39.61
CA GLY A 399 26.76 10.05 41.00
C GLY A 399 27.21 8.94 41.95
N GLU A 400 27.68 7.81 41.43
CA GLU A 400 28.31 6.75 42.21
C GLU A 400 29.79 7.09 42.44
N PRO A 401 30.24 7.33 43.69
CA PRO A 401 31.61 7.73 43.99
C PRO A 401 32.63 6.68 43.54
N GLY A 402 33.74 7.12 42.93
CA GLY A 402 34.80 6.22 42.45
C GLY A 402 34.48 5.51 41.14
N THR A 403 33.40 5.89 40.46
CA THR A 403 33.09 5.44 39.10
C THR A 403 33.37 6.56 38.09
N ILE A 404 33.60 6.19 36.84
CA ILE A 404 33.73 7.14 35.72
C ILE A 404 32.48 8.01 35.49
N LEU A 405 31.34 7.64 36.10
CA LEU A 405 30.05 8.33 36.03
C LEU A 405 29.77 9.22 37.25
N GLU A 406 30.75 9.41 38.14
CA GLU A 406 30.62 10.21 39.37
C GLU A 406 30.15 11.64 39.08
N ASP A 407 30.68 12.27 38.03
CA ASP A 407 30.38 13.66 37.64
C ASP A 407 28.99 13.84 36.99
N PHE A 408 28.26 12.75 36.73
CA PHE A 408 26.94 12.82 36.11
C PHE A 408 25.82 12.87 37.14
N ALA A 409 24.70 13.49 36.74
CA ALA A 409 23.44 13.37 37.45
C ALA A 409 23.05 11.89 37.65
N ARG A 410 22.28 11.62 38.71
CA ARG A 410 21.80 10.27 39.05
C ARG A 410 21.17 9.53 37.87
N ASP A 411 20.46 10.26 37.01
CA ASP A 411 20.03 9.79 35.69
C ASP A 411 20.80 10.54 34.58
N PRO A 412 21.88 9.95 34.01
CA PRO A 412 22.74 10.61 33.04
C PRO A 412 22.08 10.66 31.65
N GLN A 413 21.12 11.57 31.46
CA GLN A 413 20.33 11.63 30.22
C GLN A 413 21.18 12.02 29.00
N ASN A 414 22.15 12.94 29.15
CA ASN A 414 23.10 13.27 28.08
C ASN A 414 23.89 12.05 27.60
N LEU A 415 24.38 11.20 28.50
CA LEU A 415 25.08 9.96 28.17
C LEU A 415 24.17 8.97 27.42
N LYS A 416 22.95 8.78 27.91
CA LYS A 416 21.95 7.90 27.28
C LYS A 416 21.61 8.36 25.86
N MET A 417 21.46 9.67 25.66
CA MET A 417 21.18 10.26 24.34
C MET A 417 22.39 10.19 23.40
N ALA A 418 23.62 10.36 23.91
CA ALA A 418 24.84 10.16 23.14
C ALA A 418 24.95 8.71 22.61
N GLY A 419 24.67 7.72 23.47
CA GLY A 419 24.61 6.31 23.07
C GLY A 419 23.50 6.02 22.06
N ALA A 420 22.34 6.66 22.21
CA ALA A 420 21.22 6.51 21.27
C ALA A 420 21.57 7.05 19.86
N ILE A 421 22.27 8.18 19.78
CA ILE A 421 22.75 8.76 18.51
C ILE A 421 23.73 7.81 17.82
N LEU A 422 24.72 7.29 18.56
CA LEU A 422 25.65 6.31 18.00
C LEU A 422 24.93 5.06 17.47
N SER A 423 23.90 4.60 18.19
CA SER A 423 23.09 3.44 17.79
C SER A 423 22.26 3.66 16.53
N ILE A 424 21.80 4.90 16.29
CA ILE A 424 20.92 5.20 15.14
C ILE A 424 21.68 5.55 13.86
N LEU A 425 22.93 6.03 13.98
CA LEU A 425 23.74 6.46 12.83
C LEU A 425 23.86 5.40 11.72
N PRO A 426 24.20 4.13 12.01
CA PRO A 426 24.32 3.11 10.95
C PRO A 426 22.99 2.83 10.24
N MET A 427 21.88 2.89 10.98
CA MET A 427 20.54 2.71 10.43
C MET A 427 20.13 3.86 9.52
N LEU A 428 20.51 5.09 9.88
CA LEU A 428 20.30 6.26 9.05
C LEU A 428 21.12 6.15 7.75
N ILE A 429 22.40 5.78 7.85
CA ILE A 429 23.28 5.54 6.69
C ILE A 429 22.67 4.47 5.79
N MET A 430 22.28 3.33 6.36
CA MET A 430 21.63 2.23 5.65
C MET A 430 20.34 2.67 4.95
N PHE A 431 19.49 3.43 5.63
CA PHE A 431 18.25 3.97 5.07
C PHE A 431 18.53 4.85 3.83
N LEU A 432 19.55 5.72 3.87
CA LEU A 432 19.93 6.55 2.73
C LEU A 432 20.32 5.72 1.51
N PHE A 433 21.03 4.59 1.70
CA PHE A 433 21.38 3.66 0.63
C PHE A 433 20.18 2.83 0.15
N CYS A 434 19.32 2.36 1.06
CA CYS A 434 18.18 1.50 0.75
C CYS A 434 16.98 2.23 0.14
N ASN A 435 16.77 3.52 0.45
CA ASN A 435 15.63 4.29 -0.04
C ASN A 435 15.52 4.25 -1.58
N LYS A 436 16.65 4.37 -2.28
CA LYS A 436 16.71 4.27 -3.75
C LYS A 436 16.30 2.90 -4.27
N LEU A 437 16.59 1.81 -3.55
CA LEU A 437 16.22 0.45 -3.92
C LEU A 437 14.71 0.22 -3.75
N ILE A 438 14.13 0.72 -2.66
CA ILE A 438 12.68 0.63 -2.37
C ILE A 438 11.88 1.38 -3.42
N ILE A 439 12.23 2.64 -3.71
CA ILE A 439 11.52 3.48 -4.71
C ILE A 439 11.55 2.84 -6.11
N ARG A 440 12.68 2.26 -6.51
CA ARG A 440 12.84 1.58 -7.80
C ARG A 440 12.02 0.29 -7.88
N GLY A 441 11.84 -0.42 -6.77
CA GLY A 441 11.03 -1.64 -6.70
C GLY A 441 9.55 -1.37 -6.97
N ILE A 442 8.99 -0.32 -6.34
CA ILE A 442 7.58 0.07 -6.47
C ILE A 442 7.28 0.64 -7.87
N SER A 443 8.25 1.30 -8.49
CA SER A 443 8.06 1.96 -9.79
C SER A 443 7.96 1.01 -10.99
N ARG A 444 8.45 -0.24 -10.84
CA ARG A 444 8.57 -1.21 -11.96
C ARG A 444 7.30 -2.04 -12.18
N ASP A 445 6.38 -2.03 -11.22
CA ASP A 445 5.13 -2.82 -11.24
C ASP A 445 4.03 -2.22 -12.16
N LYS A 446 4.32 -1.10 -12.84
CA LYS A 446 3.45 -0.50 -13.85
C LYS A 446 3.66 -1.07 -15.27
N GLY A 447 4.41 -2.16 -15.40
CA GLY A 447 4.87 -2.70 -16.67
C GLY A 447 3.90 -3.65 -17.38
N ASP A 448 2.97 -4.29 -16.67
CA ASP A 448 2.06 -5.24 -17.31
C ASP A 448 0.85 -4.53 -17.93
N LYS A 449 0.86 -4.49 -19.27
CA LYS A 449 -0.30 -4.11 -20.07
C LYS A 449 -1.31 -5.27 -20.03
N GLY A 450 -2.21 -5.24 -19.06
CA GLY A 450 -3.43 -6.06 -19.03
C GLY A 450 -4.54 -5.56 -19.93
#